data_AF-A0A818C9B5-F1
#
_entry.id   AF-A0A818C9B5-F1
#
_cell.length_a   1.000
_cell.length_b   1.000
_cell.length_c   1.000
_cell.angle_alpha   90.00
_cell.angle_beta   90.00
_cell.angle_gamma   90.00
#
_symmetry.space_group_name_H-M   'P 1'
#
loop_
_entity.id
_entity.type
_entity.pdbx_description
1 polymer ?
#
loop_
_entity_poly.entity_id
_entity_poly.type
_entity_poly.pdbx_seq_one_letter_code
_entity_poly.pdbx_strand_id
1 'polypeptide(L)'
;MCSNSPHKITDYLQYDYVGAPWPLNPQLPVLGGNGAFSLRSRSKTIKLLQNMTFPAGAGIPEDVWFSRHLPSIAVLPPRNIARTFSVEGVYYENPMALHKIWLNQEMNHHHLKKICEICPEAKLIPPYCIT
;
A
#
# COMPACT_ATOMS: atom_id res chain seq x y z
N MET A 1 8.26 -2.14 -8.75
CA MET A 1 9.05 -1.26 -7.86
C MET A 1 9.71 -0.20 -8.73
N CYS A 2 9.98 0.98 -8.21
CA CYS A 2 10.52 2.10 -8.96
C CYS A 2 12.04 2.22 -8.75
N SER A 3 12.84 1.99 -9.78
CA SER A 3 14.31 2.00 -9.66
C SER A 3 14.88 3.35 -9.24
N ASN A 4 14.27 4.45 -9.70
CA ASN A 4 14.68 5.80 -9.36
C ASN A 4 14.20 6.27 -7.97
N SER A 5 13.50 5.44 -7.20
CA SER A 5 13.05 5.84 -5.87
C SER A 5 14.23 6.07 -4.92
N PRO A 6 14.22 7.16 -4.13
CA PRO A 6 15.20 7.35 -3.08
C PRO A 6 14.98 6.38 -1.90
N HIS A 7 13.78 5.83 -1.77
CA HIS A 7 13.40 4.94 -0.68
C HIS A 7 13.88 3.52 -0.94
N LYS A 8 14.32 2.85 0.13
CA LYS A 8 14.74 1.45 0.13
C LYS A 8 13.83 0.64 1.05
N ILE A 9 13.76 -0.67 0.80
CA ILE A 9 12.94 -1.58 1.63
C ILE A 9 13.35 -1.52 3.12
N THR A 10 14.63 -1.26 3.37
CA THR A 10 15.22 -1.12 4.72
C THR A 10 14.59 0.00 5.53
N ASP A 11 14.07 1.05 4.89
CA ASP A 11 13.49 2.23 5.55
C ASP A 11 12.16 1.92 6.28
N TYR A 12 11.61 0.72 6.02
CA TYR A 12 10.31 0.27 6.52
C TYR A 12 10.40 -0.95 7.44
N LEU A 13 11.60 -1.51 7.68
CA LEU A 13 11.76 -2.74 8.45
C LEU A 13 11.46 -2.57 9.95
N GLN A 14 11.38 -1.34 10.45
CA GLN A 14 10.88 -1.06 11.81
C GLN A 14 9.35 -1.25 11.95
N TYR A 15 8.63 -1.38 10.84
CA TYR A 15 7.19 -1.61 10.84
C TYR A 15 6.87 -3.09 10.64
N ASP A 16 5.88 -3.57 11.38
CA ASP A 16 5.36 -4.92 11.24
C ASP A 16 4.39 -5.04 10.05
N TYR A 17 3.77 -3.94 9.64
CA TYR A 17 2.87 -3.93 8.50
C TYR A 17 2.90 -2.59 7.77
N VAL A 18 3.17 -2.60 6.47
CA VAL A 18 3.01 -1.43 5.60
C VAL A 18 2.49 -1.86 4.23
N GLY A 19 1.56 -1.07 3.69
CA GLY A 19 1.12 -1.13 2.31
C GLY A 19 0.73 0.28 1.85
N ALA A 20 0.19 0.39 0.64
CA ALA A 20 -0.29 1.68 0.15
C ALA A 20 -1.46 2.19 1.04
N PRO A 21 -1.48 3.48 1.41
CA PRO A 21 -2.63 4.08 2.06
C PRO A 21 -3.77 4.24 1.05
N TRP A 22 -5.02 4.07 1.50
CA TRP A 22 -6.22 4.37 0.70
C TRP A 22 -6.68 5.81 0.91
N PRO A 23 -7.39 6.45 -0.04
CA PRO A 23 -8.08 7.71 0.23
C PRO A 23 -8.93 7.63 1.49
N LEU A 24 -9.05 8.74 2.23
CA LEU A 24 -9.81 8.74 3.48
C LEU A 24 -11.26 8.34 3.20
N ASN A 25 -11.68 7.22 3.80
CA ASN A 25 -12.98 6.62 3.58
C ASN A 25 -13.47 6.00 4.90
N PRO A 26 -14.67 6.32 5.40
CA PRO A 26 -15.16 5.81 6.69
C PRO A 26 -15.33 4.28 6.75
N GLN A 27 -15.46 3.61 5.59
CA GLN A 27 -15.61 2.16 5.49
C GLN A 27 -14.26 1.43 5.41
N LEU A 28 -13.15 2.15 5.19
CA LEU A 28 -11.81 1.58 5.04
C LEU A 28 -10.89 1.95 6.22
N PRO A 29 -9.92 1.08 6.56
CA PRO A 29 -8.85 1.41 7.49
C PRO A 29 -8.11 2.70 7.10
N VAL A 30 -8.00 3.63 8.06
CA VAL A 30 -7.35 4.94 7.87
C VAL A 30 -5.88 4.82 7.44
N LEU A 31 -5.19 3.80 7.96
CA LEU A 31 -3.77 3.54 7.68
C LEU A 31 -3.55 2.83 6.34
N GLY A 32 -4.61 2.32 5.71
CA GLY A 32 -4.54 1.50 4.51
C GLY A 32 -3.81 0.17 4.73
N GLY A 33 -3.23 -0.35 3.66
CA GLY A 33 -2.61 -1.66 3.64
C GLY A 33 -3.09 -2.52 2.49
N ASN A 34 -2.92 -2.02 1.25
CA ASN A 34 -3.14 -2.84 0.07
C ASN A 34 -2.40 -4.19 0.18
N GLY A 35 -3.09 -5.29 -0.12
CA GLY A 35 -2.55 -6.63 0.11
C GLY A 35 -1.43 -7.06 -0.83
N ALA A 36 -1.31 -6.47 -2.01
CA ALA A 36 -0.41 -6.97 -3.04
C ALA A 36 1.04 -6.54 -2.81
N PHE A 37 1.34 -5.23 -2.82
CA PHE A 37 2.65 -4.74 -2.44
C PHE A 37 2.60 -4.29 -0.98
N SER A 38 2.89 -5.23 -0.08
CA SER A 38 2.94 -4.99 1.36
C SER A 38 4.13 -5.69 2.02
N LEU A 39 4.65 -5.10 3.09
CA LEU A 39 5.59 -5.72 4.02
C LEU A 39 4.80 -6.18 5.24
N ARG A 40 4.99 -7.43 5.66
CA ARG A 40 4.25 -8.07 6.76
C ARG A 40 5.20 -8.88 7.64
N SER A 41 5.16 -8.63 8.94
CA SER A 41 5.87 -9.39 9.95
C SER A 41 5.20 -10.75 10.13
N ARG A 42 5.90 -11.81 9.73
CA ARG A 42 5.40 -13.20 9.80
C ARG A 42 4.92 -13.56 11.20
N SER A 43 5.67 -13.18 12.24
CA SER A 43 5.33 -13.50 13.62
C SER A 43 4.03 -12.81 14.06
N LYS A 44 3.82 -11.55 13.67
CA LYS A 44 2.57 -10.81 13.96
C LYS A 44 1.40 -11.38 13.18
N THR A 45 1.57 -11.68 11.89
CA THR A 45 0.54 -12.30 11.06
C THR A 45 0.09 -13.64 11.64
N ILE A 46 1.01 -14.53 12.02
CA ILE A 46 0.67 -15.81 12.65
C ILE A 46 -0.04 -15.59 13.98
N LYS A 47 0.46 -14.70 14.84
CA LYS A 47 -0.17 -14.38 16.13
C LYS A 47 -1.60 -13.87 15.96
N LEU A 48 -1.85 -13.04 14.94
CA LEU A 48 -3.20 -12.57 14.62
C LEU A 48 -4.11 -13.75 14.27
N LEU A 49 -3.66 -14.63 13.38
CA LEU A 49 -4.43 -15.78 12.89
C LEU A 49 -4.65 -16.86 13.96
N GLN A 50 -3.80 -16.94 14.97
CA GLN A 50 -4.01 -17.79 16.15
C GLN A 50 -5.11 -17.24 17.07
N ASN A 51 -5.27 -15.92 17.10
CA ASN A 51 -6.24 -15.25 17.97
C ASN A 51 -7.58 -14.97 17.26
N MET A 52 -7.58 -14.91 15.93
CA MET A 52 -8.74 -14.52 15.13
C MET A 52 -8.82 -15.36 13.86
N THR A 53 -10.01 -15.88 13.58
CA THR A 53 -10.29 -16.59 12.33
C THR A 53 -10.67 -15.60 11.24
N PHE A 54 -10.01 -15.68 10.08
CA PHE A 54 -10.45 -14.94 8.90
C PHE A 54 -11.86 -15.43 8.49
N PRO A 55 -12.86 -14.54 8.38
CA PRO A 55 -14.24 -14.95 8.10
C PRO A 55 -14.41 -15.27 6.61
N ALA A 56 -13.94 -16.46 6.21
CA ALA A 56 -14.10 -16.95 4.84
C ALA A 56 -15.57 -16.90 4.41
N GLY A 57 -15.84 -16.36 3.22
CA GLY A 57 -17.20 -16.22 2.68
C GLY A 57 -17.97 -14.99 3.15
N ALA A 58 -17.46 -14.19 4.10
CA ALA A 58 -18.13 -12.95 4.54
C ALA A 58 -18.02 -11.77 3.54
N GLY A 59 -17.39 -11.97 2.38
CA GLY A 59 -17.22 -10.94 1.36
C GLY A 59 -16.23 -9.82 1.71
N ILE A 60 -15.48 -9.96 2.81
CA ILE A 60 -14.45 -8.99 3.20
C ILE A 60 -13.14 -9.34 2.47
N PRO A 61 -12.55 -8.40 1.71
CA PRO A 61 -11.23 -8.61 1.13
C PRO A 61 -10.16 -8.89 2.20
N GLU A 62 -9.22 -9.77 1.88
CA GLU A 62 -8.15 -10.19 2.78
C GLU A 62 -7.35 -9.00 3.34
N ASP A 63 -6.99 -8.08 2.46
CA ASP A 63 -6.15 -6.93 2.77
C ASP A 63 -6.86 -5.92 3.67
N VAL A 64 -8.15 -5.69 3.43
CA VAL A 64 -9.02 -4.92 4.32
C VAL A 64 -9.11 -5.59 5.68
N TRP A 65 -9.26 -6.92 5.74
CA TRP A 65 -9.30 -7.65 7.01
C TRP A 65 -7.99 -7.51 7.79
N PHE A 66 -6.83 -7.77 7.18
CA PHE A 66 -5.54 -7.60 7.86
C PHE A 66 -5.31 -6.15 8.30
N SER A 67 -5.64 -5.18 7.45
CA SER A 67 -5.48 -3.75 7.75
C SER A 67 -6.38 -3.28 8.88
N ARG A 68 -7.53 -3.92 9.11
CA ARG A 68 -8.41 -3.66 10.26
C ARG A 68 -7.86 -4.23 11.57
N HIS A 69 -7.19 -5.38 11.53
CA HIS A 69 -6.89 -6.15 12.75
C HIS A 69 -5.42 -6.13 13.18
N LEU A 70 -4.46 -6.05 12.24
CA LEU A 70 -3.03 -5.94 12.58
C LEU A 70 -2.70 -4.74 13.49
N PRO A 71 -3.33 -3.55 13.40
CA PRO A 71 -3.04 -2.44 14.31
C PRO A 71 -3.21 -2.77 15.80
N SER A 72 -3.96 -3.82 16.15
CA SER A 72 -4.13 -4.25 17.55
C SER A 72 -2.88 -4.92 18.16
N ILE A 73 -1.95 -5.40 17.32
CA ILE A 73 -0.78 -6.18 17.78
C ILE A 73 0.54 -5.83 17.08
N ALA A 74 0.49 -5.00 16.03
CA ALA A 74 1.57 -4.75 15.10
C ALA A 74 1.89 -3.24 15.01
N VAL A 75 3.14 -2.89 14.76
CA VAL A 75 3.56 -1.50 14.54
C VAL A 75 3.35 -1.14 13.06
N LEU A 76 2.55 -0.11 12.81
CA LEU A 76 2.28 0.39 11.45
C LEU A 76 2.87 1.80 11.29
N PRO A 77 3.28 2.18 10.07
CA PRO A 77 3.70 3.54 9.81
C PRO A 77 2.49 4.50 9.81
N PRO A 78 2.73 5.78 10.12
CA PRO A 78 1.75 6.81 9.82
C PRO A 78 1.56 6.97 8.31
N ARG A 79 0.39 7.48 7.90
CA ARG A 79 -0.01 7.63 6.48
C ARG A 79 1.03 8.34 5.61
N ASN A 80 1.69 9.37 6.15
CA ASN A 80 2.70 10.14 5.42
C ASN A 80 3.96 9.32 5.06
N ILE A 81 4.25 8.27 5.84
CA ILE A 81 5.30 7.29 5.55
C ILE A 81 4.75 6.16 4.67
N ALA A 82 3.53 5.68 4.93
CA ALA A 82 2.92 4.62 4.10
C ALA A 82 2.85 5.00 2.60
N ARG A 83 2.55 6.26 2.27
CA ARG A 83 2.52 6.73 0.87
C ARG A 83 3.90 6.75 0.19
N THR A 84 5.00 6.77 0.95
CA THR A 84 6.35 6.68 0.38
C THR A 84 6.72 5.25 0.01
N PHE A 85 6.13 4.27 0.72
CA PHE A 85 6.31 2.85 0.44
C PHE A 85 5.67 2.42 -0.87
N SER A 86 4.38 2.73 -1.06
CA SER A 86 3.66 2.37 -2.28
C SER A 86 2.53 3.33 -2.58
N VAL A 87 2.31 3.60 -3.88
CA VAL A 87 1.17 4.37 -4.37
C VAL A 87 0.14 3.42 -5.01
N GLU A 88 -1.12 3.63 -4.62
CA GLU A 88 -2.31 3.00 -5.21
C GLU A 88 -3.34 4.10 -5.52
N GLY A 89 -3.96 4.68 -4.50
CA GLY A 89 -4.92 5.79 -4.64
C GLY A 89 -4.47 7.12 -4.01
N VAL A 90 -3.32 7.14 -3.34
CA VAL A 90 -2.80 8.30 -2.61
C VAL A 90 -1.46 8.67 -3.20
N TYR A 91 -1.37 9.86 -3.78
CA TYR A 91 -0.16 10.28 -4.48
C TYR A 91 1.02 10.52 -3.54
N TYR A 92 2.18 10.09 -4.01
CA TYR A 92 3.49 10.52 -3.55
C TYR A 92 4.41 10.59 -4.76
N GLU A 93 5.31 11.58 -4.78
CA GLU A 93 6.07 11.90 -5.99
C GLU A 93 7.09 10.82 -6.35
N ASN A 94 7.82 10.29 -5.35
CA ASN A 94 8.91 9.35 -5.57
C ASN A 94 8.72 8.03 -4.79
N PRO A 95 7.63 7.27 -5.00
CA PRO A 95 7.33 6.11 -4.16
C PRO A 95 8.30 4.96 -4.45
N MET A 96 8.52 4.09 -3.46
CA MET A 96 9.35 2.89 -3.65
C MET A 96 8.69 1.90 -4.62
N ALA A 97 7.36 1.82 -4.62
CA ALA A 97 6.61 0.96 -5.50
C ALA A 97 5.25 1.55 -5.91
N LEU A 98 4.67 0.90 -6.90
CA LEU A 98 3.32 1.15 -7.38
C LEU A 98 2.55 -0.15 -7.30
N HIS A 99 1.27 -0.05 -6.96
CA HIS A 99 0.36 -1.18 -7.06
C HIS A 99 -1.01 -0.67 -7.51
N LYS A 100 -1.48 -1.15 -8.67
CA LYS A 100 -2.80 -0.88 -9.25
C LYS A 100 -3.31 0.54 -9.00
N ILE A 101 -2.73 1.50 -9.71
CA ILE A 101 -3.08 2.91 -9.57
C ILE A 101 -4.58 3.13 -9.84
N TRP A 102 -5.27 3.73 -8.87
CA TRP A 102 -6.66 4.16 -8.98
C TRP A 102 -6.74 5.67 -9.07
N LEU A 103 -7.30 6.17 -10.17
CA LEU A 103 -7.46 7.60 -10.35
C LEU A 103 -8.59 8.15 -9.48
N ASN A 104 -8.30 9.24 -8.77
CA ASN A 104 -9.22 9.94 -7.88
C ASN A 104 -8.71 11.39 -7.64
N GLN A 105 -9.23 12.08 -6.62
CA GLN A 105 -8.84 13.45 -6.27
C GLN A 105 -7.38 13.56 -5.78
N GLU A 106 -6.90 12.61 -4.98
CA GLU A 106 -5.52 12.55 -4.47
C GLU A 106 -4.54 12.01 -5.53
N MET A 107 -4.98 11.11 -6.41
CA MET A 107 -4.17 10.51 -7.49
C MET A 107 -4.82 10.75 -8.86
N ASN A 108 -4.48 11.84 -9.54
CA ASN A 108 -5.11 12.23 -10.81
C ASN A 108 -4.19 11.98 -12.03
N HIS A 109 -4.67 12.34 -13.23
CA HIS A 109 -3.89 12.16 -14.48
C HIS A 109 -2.57 12.94 -14.51
N HIS A 110 -2.51 14.12 -13.90
CA HIS A 110 -1.26 14.89 -13.80
C HIS A 110 -0.24 14.17 -12.91
N HIS A 111 -0.69 13.63 -11.78
CA HIS A 111 0.13 12.80 -10.90
C HIS A 111 0.59 11.51 -11.61
N LEU A 112 -0.30 10.87 -12.37
CA LEU A 112 0.04 9.67 -13.13
C LEU A 112 1.15 9.96 -14.13
N LYS A 113 1.07 11.08 -14.87
CA LYS A 113 2.12 11.50 -15.81
C LYS A 113 3.48 11.64 -15.12
N LYS A 114 3.53 12.30 -13.95
CA LYS A 114 4.76 12.40 -13.14
C LYS A 114 5.28 11.04 -12.70
N ILE A 115 4.41 10.15 -12.23
CA ILE A 115 4.80 8.78 -11.86
C ILE A 115 5.41 8.05 -13.05
N CYS A 116 4.86 8.22 -14.26
CA CYS A 116 5.38 7.61 -15.49
C CYS A 116 6.77 8.11 -15.90
N GLU A 117 7.14 9.33 -15.49
CA GLU A 117 8.47 9.90 -15.71
C GLU A 117 9.47 9.37 -14.67
N ILE A 118 9.05 9.27 -13.40
CA ILE A 118 9.91 8.91 -12.27
C ILE A 118 10.09 7.39 -12.16
N CYS A 119 9.04 6.61 -12.42
CA CYS A 119 9.01 5.15 -12.29
C CYS A 119 8.89 4.50 -13.68
N PRO A 120 10.01 4.29 -14.40
CA PRO A 120 9.98 3.71 -15.74
C PRO A 120 9.33 2.32 -15.77
N GLU A 121 9.40 1.57 -14.66
CA GLU A 121 8.76 0.26 -14.51
C GLU A 121 7.24 0.32 -14.60
N ALA A 122 6.61 1.47 -14.35
CA ALA A 122 5.17 1.65 -14.53
C ALA A 122 4.73 1.37 -15.98
N LYS A 123 5.61 1.63 -16.96
CA LYS A 123 5.37 1.37 -18.40
C LYS A 123 5.32 -0.12 -18.74
N LEU A 124 5.88 -0.98 -17.87
CA LEU A 124 5.89 -2.42 -18.08
C LEU A 124 4.53 -3.07 -17.76
N ILE A 125 3.61 -2.32 -17.12
CA ILE A 125 2.33 -2.84 -16.65
C ILE A 125 1.21 -1.96 -17.22
N PRO A 126 0.64 -2.33 -18.38
CA PRO A 126 -0.54 -1.66 -18.94
C PRO A 126 -1.70 -1.62 -17.93
N PRO A 127 -2.61 -0.63 -17.99
CA PRO A 127 -2.72 0.43 -18.99
C PRO A 127 -1.92 1.70 -18.66
N TYR A 128 -1.00 1.64 -17.70
CA TYR A 128 -0.30 2.82 -17.21
C TYR A 128 0.74 3.30 -18.23
N CYS A 129 0.91 4.63 -18.31
CA CYS A 129 2.05 5.25 -18.98
C CYS A 129 2.19 4.92 -20.47
N ILE A 130 1.12 4.49 -21.13
CA ILE A 130 1.07 4.28 -22.58
C ILE A 130 1.07 5.66 -23.25
N THR A 131 2.06 5.88 -24.09
CA THR A 131 2.22 7.08 -24.94
C THR A 131 1.30 7.03 -26.14
#